data_AF-H9VRP4-F1
#
_entry.id   AF-H9VRP4-F1
#
_cell.length_a   1.000
_cell.length_b   1.000
_cell.length_c   1.000
_cell.angle_alpha   90.00
_cell.angle_beta   90.00
_cell.angle_gamma   90.00
#
_symmetry.space_group_name_H-M   'P 1'
#
loop_
_entity.id
_entity.type
_entity.pdbx_description
1 polymer ?
#
loop_
_entity_poly.entity_id
_entity_poly.type
_entity_poly.pdbx_seq_one_letter_code
_entity_poly.pdbx_strand_id
1 'polypeptide(L)' 'KKEMGLDGYMTYLRSWSAYQTAKATGVDLLDGQMVARFKDAWGGIEVKTVSWPVFLRIGLV' A
#
# COMPACT_ATOMS: atom_id res chain seq x y z
N LYS A 1 10.60 -8.09 -5.33
CA LYS A 1 10.41 -6.67 -5.72
C LYS A 1 9.36 -6.64 -6.83
N LYS A 2 8.52 -5.62 -6.94
CA LYS A 2 7.47 -5.51 -7.95
C LYS A 2 7.39 -4.06 -8.43
N GLU A 3 7.28 -3.88 -9.73
CA GLU A 3 7.02 -2.56 -10.32
C GLU A 3 5.53 -2.23 -10.16
N MET A 4 5.25 -1.09 -9.56
CA MET A 4 3.89 -0.61 -9.35
C MET A 4 3.85 0.89 -9.57
N GLY A 5 2.79 1.35 -10.24
CA GLY A 5 2.44 2.77 -10.20
C GLY A 5 1.72 3.13 -8.91
N LEU A 6 1.53 4.44 -8.70
CA LEU A 6 0.87 4.97 -7.51
C LEU A 6 -0.53 4.36 -7.32
N ASP A 7 -1.31 4.25 -8.39
CA ASP A 7 -2.65 3.67 -8.34
C ASP A 7 -2.65 2.19 -7.92
N GLY A 8 -1.74 1.39 -8.49
CA GLY A 8 -1.56 -0.01 -8.11
C GLY A 8 -1.09 -0.16 -6.65
N TYR A 9 -0.24 0.74 -6.18
CA TYR A 9 0.20 0.77 -4.79
C TYR A 9 -0.93 1.16 -3.82
N MET A 10 -1.76 2.14 -4.19
CA MET A 10 -2.96 2.52 -3.41
C MET A 10 -3.97 1.39 -3.34
N THR A 11 -4.21 0.70 -4.46
CA THR A 11 -5.09 -0.47 -4.50
C THR A 11 -4.57 -1.57 -3.58
N TYR A 12 -3.25 -1.79 -3.55
CA TYR A 12 -2.63 -2.73 -2.61
C TYR A 12 -2.84 -2.31 -1.14
N LEU A 13 -2.62 -1.03 -0.79
CA LEU A 13 -2.88 -0.52 0.58
C LEU A 13 -4.36 -0.70 0.98
N ARG A 14 -5.30 -0.52 0.06
CA ARG A 14 -6.74 -0.73 0.30
C ARG A 14 -7.10 -2.19 0.57
N SER A 15 -6.27 -3.13 0.15
CA SER A 15 -6.44 -4.56 0.44
C SER A 15 -5.96 -4.96 1.84
N TRP A 16 -5.29 -4.07 2.58
CA TRP A 16 -4.85 -4.37 3.94
C TRP A 16 -6.04 -4.51 4.89
N SER A 17 -6.02 -5.56 5.71
CA SER A 17 -7.05 -5.80 6.73
C SER A 17 -7.22 -4.60 7.67
N ALA A 18 -6.11 -3.97 8.08
CA ALA A 18 -6.14 -2.76 8.90
C ALA A 18 -6.88 -1.59 8.23
N TYR A 19 -6.70 -1.40 6.92
CA TYR A 19 -7.43 -0.38 6.16
C TYR A 19 -8.92 -0.71 6.10
N GLN A 20 -9.26 -1.96 5.83
CA GLN A 20 -10.65 -2.41 5.78
C GLN A 20 -11.36 -2.27 7.13
N THR A 21 -10.70 -2.61 8.23
CA THR A 21 -11.23 -2.43 9.59
C THR A 21 -11.41 -0.95 9.93
N ALA A 22 -10.44 -0.09 9.59
CA ALA A 22 -10.57 1.35 9.81
C ALA A 22 -11.75 1.93 9.00
N LYS A 23 -11.88 1.53 7.74
CA LYS A 23 -13.00 1.94 6.87
C LYS A 23 -14.34 1.44 7.40
N ALA A 24 -14.41 0.22 7.92
CA ALA A 24 -15.62 -0.31 8.56
C ALA A 24 -16.01 0.47 9.83
N THR A 25 -15.03 1.07 10.51
CA THR A 25 -15.23 1.94 11.67
C THR A 25 -15.53 3.40 11.27
N GLY A 26 -15.65 3.69 9.97
CA GLY A 26 -15.95 5.01 9.44
C GLY A 26 -14.73 5.93 9.28
N VAL A 27 -13.51 5.41 9.48
CA VAL A 27 -12.26 6.18 9.31
C VAL A 27 -11.62 5.81 7.97
N ASP A 28 -11.61 6.74 7.01
CA ASP A 28 -10.86 6.55 5.77
C ASP A 28 -9.40 7.00 5.96
N LEU A 29 -8.51 6.02 6.14
CA LEU A 29 -7.07 6.24 6.27
C LEU A 29 -6.40 6.65 4.95
N LEU A 30 -7.09 6.53 3.81
CA LEU A 30 -6.61 6.93 2.49
C LEU A 30 -7.53 7.98 1.91
N ASP A 31 -7.95 8.93 2.76
CA ASP A 31 -8.73 10.08 2.33
C ASP A 31 -7.96 10.92 1.29
N GLY A 32 -8.69 11.74 0.53
CA GLY A 32 -8.17 12.49 -0.61
C GLY A 32 -6.93 13.33 -0.28
N GLN A 33 -6.86 13.89 0.93
CA GLN A 33 -5.68 14.63 1.39
C GLN A 33 -4.44 13.74 1.54
N MET A 34 -4.62 12.51 2.06
CA MET A 34 -3.52 11.57 2.24
C MET A 34 -3.05 11.03 0.89
N VAL A 35 -3.98 10.77 -0.04
CA VAL A 35 -3.65 10.40 -1.43
C VAL A 35 -2.89 11.53 -2.15
N ALA A 36 -3.28 12.78 -1.96
CA ALA A 36 -2.56 13.93 -2.54
C ALA A 36 -1.12 14.03 -2.02
N ARG A 37 -0.91 13.84 -0.71
CA ARG A 37 0.42 13.79 -0.11
C ARG A 37 1.25 12.62 -0.63
N PHE A 38 0.64 11.45 -0.79
CA PHE A 38 1.31 10.31 -1.41
C PHE A 38 1.70 10.59 -2.86
N LYS A 39 0.83 11.24 -3.64
CA LYS A 39 1.10 11.61 -5.03
C LYS A 39 2.28 12.59 -5.13
N ASP A 40 2.33 13.58 -4.24
CA ASP A 40 3.44 14.53 -4.14
C ASP A 40 4.76 13.82 -3.80
N ALA A 41 4.75 12.99 -2.74
CA ALA A 41 5.91 12.19 -2.34
C ALA A 41 6.35 11.16 -3.40
N TRP A 42 5.43 10.73 -4.28
CA TRP A 42 5.73 9.83 -5.37
C TRP A 42 6.57 10.49 -6.48
N GLY A 43 6.56 11.83 -6.57
CA GLY A 43 7.52 12.59 -7.38
C GLY A 43 7.40 12.39 -8.89
N GLY A 44 6.18 12.27 -9.41
CA GLY A 44 5.90 12.28 -10.86
C GLY A 44 6.35 11.05 -11.68
N ILE A 45 7.09 10.11 -11.08
CA ILE A 45 7.49 8.87 -11.75
C ILE A 45 6.28 7.92 -11.82
N GLU A 46 5.85 7.51 -13.01
CA GLU A 46 4.66 6.66 -13.19
C GLU A 46 4.79 5.30 -12.49
N VAL A 47 5.99 4.72 -12.43
CA VAL A 47 6.22 3.36 -11.91
C VAL A 47 7.44 3.32 -10.99
N LYS A 48 7.29 2.79 -9.78
CA LYS A 48 8.40 2.57 -8.83
C LYS A 48 8.54 1.09 -8.49
N THR A 49 9.75 0.68 -8.15
CA THR A 49 10.03 -0.67 -7.64
C THR A 49 9.74 -0.77 -6.14
N VAL A 50 8.69 -1.50 -5.78
CA VAL A 50 8.29 -1.78 -4.40
C VAL A 50 8.90 -3.11 -3.94
N SER A 51 9.43 -3.15 -2.72
CA SER A 51 10.05 -4.34 -2.14
C SER A 51 9.47 -4.61 -0.76
N TRP A 52 9.21 -5.87 -0.43
CA TRP A 52 8.74 -6.28 0.88
C TRP A 52 9.71 -7.31 1.47
N PRO A 53 10.08 -7.18 2.75
CA PRO A 53 10.80 -8.22 3.45
C PRO A 53 9.87 -9.43 3.64
N VAL A 54 10.34 -10.61 3.25
CA VAL A 54 9.62 -11.87 3.47
C VAL A 54 10.34 -12.62 4.58
N PHE A 55 9.59 -13.00 5.62
CA PHE A 55 10.07 -13.86 6.69
C PHE A 55 9.43 -15.24 6.50
N LEU A 56 10.24 -16.24 6.19
CA LEU A 56 9.81 -17.61 5.95
C LEU A 56 10.44 -18.53 6.99
N ARG A 57 9.62 -19.38 7.62
CA ARG A 57 10.07 -20.45 8.52
C ARG A 57 9.68 -21.78 7.89
N ILE A 58 10.66 -22.65 7.66
CA ILE A 58 10.47 -24.00 7.14
C ILE A 58 11.05 -24.98 8.16
N GLY A 59 10.27 -25.99 8.54
CA GLY A 59 10.72 -27.11 9.36
C GLY A 59 10.25 -28.42 8.75
N LEU A 60 11.04 -29.47 8.93
CA LEU A 60 10.58 -30.85 8.75
C LEU A 60 9.98 -31.33 10.08
N VAL A 61 8.81 -31.98 9.98
CA VAL A 61 8.12 -32.63 11.09
C VAL A 61 8.73 -34.00 11.36
#